data_AF-A0A8K0I4E3-F1
#
_entry.id   AF-A0A8K0I4E3-F1
#
_cell.length_a   1.000
_cell.length_b   1.000
_cell.length_c   1.000
_cell.angle_alpha   90.00
_cell.angle_beta   90.00
_cell.angle_gamma   90.00
#
_symmetry.space_group_name_H-M   'P 1'
#
loop_
_entity.id
_entity.type
_entity.pdbx_description
1 polymer ?
#
loop_
_entity_poly.entity_id
_entity_poly.type
_entity_poly.pdbx_seq_one_letter_code
_entity_poly.pdbx_strand_id
1 'polypeptide(L)'
;MKQMQLDRANPTVNNTPRYLKYFINSRLRAIHRAYASKFALVHLHLVHAIISTEGGESIGRGLLRLSLGGAVAMAAEERLSIYRATRIIKKRENSRLYNALRSIYEDSIFVAEIATLWRDLPLLANLRCGLWYSPRFEATCYFKSTDGHTNNWSFNTSRLNLHVAQLVGQRGGCIIVDSTRRGKRFPDSMSKTIPIWTCVLNRAVKNCLLRMSAESQRDGESLSNCSPNETADVRLLSDDWDSSLHLPLWVPDTEKAAIEGHIEEWTKQLETCGADIGSLASILRKPLRPLWISQKTLIWLNEVPDCNSWDFTPIILVSASASDGIAQQRSMSEFSWHYIPGAGDDEESWARGLSPNLFWKHAFELIDSGPDLCNQQVVELVEKERVYRAQRGEYSPQVTIKLHQKFSGNNHSNINGESINSCQLMGSKIFINPMITTSSDEKHPIFWLGSTNLAVAATLHVPDVLDDVDCVLNCNSEFKSCCLPSADSYLHLPIATSKEDRLSLINNLPAAVEFAKLNLSRGKKMLVCCHNGEDISICVCLAILSSLFDEGGSFDGGKSFMYTNMTKWEMRRRLVLICKFAINAHPSRGNLRQVFGFLSRKNESLFTAAPAVHGA
;
A
#
# COMPACT_ATOMS: atom_id res chain seq x y z
N MET A 1 -14.28 50.14 -5.95
CA MET A 1 -15.65 50.32 -5.42
C MET A 1 -16.60 49.13 -5.63
N LYS A 2 -16.38 48.19 -6.57
CA LYS A 2 -17.18 46.93 -6.66
C LYS A 2 -16.76 45.79 -5.71
N GLN A 3 -15.64 45.94 -4.99
CA GLN A 3 -15.16 44.93 -4.02
C GLN A 3 -15.89 45.00 -2.66
N MET A 4 -16.47 46.15 -2.30
CA MET A 4 -17.13 46.35 -1.00
C MET A 4 -18.58 45.84 -0.92
N GLN A 5 -19.16 45.35 -2.03
CA GLN A 5 -20.54 44.84 -2.03
C GLN A 5 -20.66 43.31 -1.91
N LEU A 6 -19.55 42.54 -2.02
CA LEU A 6 -19.62 41.09 -1.82
C LEU A 6 -19.53 40.65 -0.34
N ASP A 7 -19.00 41.50 0.55
CA ASP A 7 -18.78 41.12 1.96
C ASP A 7 -20.04 41.22 2.85
N ARG A 8 -21.21 41.59 2.29
CA ARG A 8 -22.46 41.75 3.05
C ARG A 8 -23.48 40.61 2.90
N ALA A 9 -23.16 39.53 2.20
CA ALA A 9 -24.11 38.43 1.97
C ALA A 9 -23.51 37.04 2.22
N ASN A 10 -23.21 36.69 3.48
CA ASN A 10 -23.36 35.33 4.04
C ASN A 10 -22.70 35.21 5.44
N PRO A 11 -23.46 35.02 6.54
CA PRO A 11 -22.89 34.92 7.89
C PRO A 11 -22.33 33.52 8.24
N THR A 12 -22.10 32.61 7.29
CA THR A 12 -21.68 31.22 7.55
C THR A 12 -20.19 30.92 7.31
N VAL A 13 -19.34 31.91 7.00
CA VAL A 13 -17.91 31.71 6.64
C VAL A 13 -16.94 31.82 7.84
N ASN A 14 -17.35 31.40 9.03
CA ASN A 14 -16.48 31.41 10.21
C ASN A 14 -15.90 30.04 10.62
N ASN A 15 -16.15 28.97 9.85
CA ASN A 15 -15.56 27.64 10.09
C ASN A 15 -14.82 27.02 8.89
N THR A 16 -14.23 27.83 8.02
CA THR A 16 -13.35 27.34 6.95
C THR A 16 -11.90 27.18 7.48
N PRO A 17 -11.28 26.00 7.35
CA PRO A 17 -9.88 25.80 7.73
C PRO A 17 -8.95 26.79 7.02
N ARG A 18 -7.94 27.31 7.73
CA ARG A 18 -7.01 28.35 7.22
C ARG A 18 -6.34 27.98 5.89
N TYR A 19 -6.12 26.69 5.61
CA TYR A 19 -5.55 26.21 4.34
C TYR A 19 -6.45 26.50 3.12
N LEU A 20 -7.78 26.44 3.29
CA LEU A 20 -8.75 26.65 2.21
C LEU A 20 -8.90 28.13 1.84
N LYS A 21 -8.79 29.04 2.83
CA LYS A 21 -8.78 30.50 2.60
C LYS A 21 -7.53 30.98 1.85
N TYR A 22 -6.38 30.35 2.10
CA TYR A 22 -5.15 30.61 1.33
C TYR A 22 -5.24 30.04 -0.09
N PHE A 23 -5.88 28.87 -0.25
CA PHE A 23 -6.07 28.20 -1.54
C PHE A 23 -6.92 29.03 -2.53
N ILE A 24 -8.06 29.58 -2.09
CA ILE A 24 -8.92 30.43 -2.93
C ILE A 24 -8.15 31.68 -3.41
N ASN A 25 -7.38 32.30 -2.53
CA ASN A 25 -6.58 33.49 -2.85
C ASN A 25 -5.36 33.22 -3.75
N SER A 26 -4.82 32.00 -3.73
CA SER A 26 -3.75 31.57 -4.64
C SER A 26 -4.30 31.25 -6.03
N ARG A 27 -5.45 30.58 -6.11
CA ARG A 27 -6.12 30.22 -7.37
C ARG A 27 -6.62 31.45 -8.12
N LEU A 28 -7.19 32.44 -7.43
CA LEU A 28 -7.57 33.74 -8.01
C LEU A 28 -6.36 34.48 -8.62
N ARG A 29 -5.21 34.44 -7.95
CA ARG A 29 -3.96 35.05 -8.47
C ARG A 29 -3.33 34.26 -9.63
N ALA A 30 -3.50 32.94 -9.67
CA ALA A 30 -3.06 32.12 -10.79
C ALA A 30 -3.93 32.34 -12.03
N ILE A 31 -5.26 32.43 -11.86
CA ILE A 31 -6.20 32.74 -12.94
C ILE A 31 -5.93 34.14 -13.50
N HIS A 32 -5.74 35.16 -12.64
CA HIS A 32 -5.39 36.51 -13.10
C HIS A 32 -4.08 36.56 -13.90
N ARG A 33 -3.07 35.75 -13.54
CA ARG A 33 -1.79 35.64 -14.27
C ARG A 33 -1.92 34.90 -15.60
N ALA A 34 -2.76 33.86 -15.67
CA ALA A 34 -3.03 33.13 -16.91
C ALA A 34 -3.81 33.98 -17.92
N TYR A 35 -4.73 34.85 -17.46
CA TYR A 35 -5.42 35.82 -18.32
C TYR A 35 -4.48 36.93 -18.81
N ALA A 36 -3.56 37.40 -17.97
CA ALA A 36 -2.56 38.40 -18.35
C ALA A 36 -1.56 37.86 -19.40
N SER A 37 -1.14 36.59 -19.30
CA SER A 37 -0.19 36.00 -20.26
C SER A 37 -0.82 35.73 -21.64
N LYS A 38 -2.11 35.36 -21.69
CA LYS A 38 -2.85 35.21 -22.95
C LYS A 38 -3.03 36.55 -23.67
N PHE A 39 -3.27 37.64 -22.95
CA PHE A 39 -3.35 38.97 -23.54
C PHE A 39 -1.99 39.46 -24.08
N ALA A 40 -0.89 39.18 -23.37
CA ALA A 40 0.45 39.54 -23.83
C ALA A 40 0.88 38.79 -25.10
N LEU A 41 0.49 37.51 -25.24
CA LEU A 41 0.82 36.69 -26.41
C LEU A 41 0.07 37.11 -27.68
N VAL A 42 -1.16 37.60 -27.54
CA VAL A 42 -1.96 38.16 -28.64
C VAL A 42 -1.38 39.50 -29.08
N HIS A 43 -0.91 40.33 -28.14
CA HIS A 43 -0.30 41.62 -28.46
C HIS A 43 1.05 41.47 -29.17
N LEU A 44 1.85 40.45 -28.83
CA LEU A 44 3.15 40.21 -29.47
C LEU A 44 3.01 39.70 -30.92
N HIS A 45 2.01 38.84 -31.17
CA HIS A 45 1.72 38.38 -32.54
C HIS A 45 1.13 39.50 -33.42
N LEU A 46 0.33 40.41 -32.85
CA LEU A 46 -0.19 41.56 -33.58
C LEU A 46 0.93 42.55 -33.96
N VAL A 47 1.89 42.80 -33.05
CA VAL A 47 3.03 43.68 -33.31
C VAL A 47 3.99 43.08 -34.35
N HIS A 48 4.22 41.76 -34.33
CA HIS A 48 5.07 41.09 -35.33
C HIS A 48 4.43 41.04 -36.74
N ALA A 49 3.09 40.96 -36.81
CA ALA A 49 2.35 41.02 -38.06
C ALA A 49 2.37 42.44 -38.67
N ILE A 50 2.30 43.48 -37.84
CA ILE A 50 2.36 44.89 -38.29
C ILE A 50 3.77 45.27 -38.79
N ILE A 51 4.83 44.73 -38.18
CA ILE A 51 6.23 45.01 -38.60
C ILE A 51 6.59 44.29 -39.91
N SER A 52 5.89 43.20 -40.28
CA SER A 52 6.18 42.43 -41.49
C SER A 52 5.52 42.98 -42.77
N THR A 53 4.69 44.03 -42.67
CA THR A 53 3.95 44.61 -43.80
C THR A 53 4.55 45.90 -44.38
N GLU A 54 5.61 46.46 -43.79
CA GLU A 54 6.25 47.69 -44.28
C GLU A 54 7.76 47.52 -44.52
N GLY A 55 8.15 47.44 -45.80
CA GLY A 55 9.52 47.63 -46.31
C GLY A 55 10.36 46.33 -46.42
N GLY A 56 10.86 45.88 -47.57
CA GLY A 56 11.20 46.61 -48.80
C GLY A 56 12.72 46.80 -48.93
N GLU A 57 13.39 45.73 -49.40
CA GLU A 57 14.63 45.67 -50.21
C GLU A 57 16.01 46.18 -49.73
N SER A 58 16.99 45.30 -50.00
CA SER A 58 18.42 45.52 -50.26
C SER A 58 19.39 45.50 -49.07
N ILE A 59 20.13 44.40 -48.90
CA ILE A 59 21.53 44.26 -49.34
C ILE A 59 21.91 42.78 -49.20
N GLY A 60 21.83 42.06 -50.31
CA GLY A 60 22.63 40.86 -50.53
C GLY A 60 23.99 41.28 -51.06
N ARG A 61 25.05 40.99 -50.32
CA ARG A 61 26.45 40.79 -50.77
C ARG A 61 27.32 40.56 -49.53
N GLY A 62 27.65 39.30 -49.25
CA GLY A 62 28.48 38.92 -48.09
C GLY A 62 28.44 37.44 -47.72
N LEU A 63 27.51 36.66 -48.28
CA LEU A 63 27.61 35.20 -48.34
C LEU A 63 28.44 34.82 -49.58
N LEU A 64 29.45 33.95 -49.41
CA LEU A 64 30.37 33.39 -50.43
C LEU A 64 31.80 33.99 -50.51
N ARG A 65 32.47 34.21 -49.37
CA ARG A 65 33.91 33.93 -49.22
C ARG A 65 34.34 34.08 -47.77
N LEU A 66 34.14 33.01 -47.00
CA LEU A 66 34.96 32.56 -45.86
C LEU A 66 34.47 31.15 -45.41
N SER A 67 34.09 30.34 -46.40
CA SER A 67 34.13 28.88 -46.29
C SER A 67 35.60 28.51 -46.49
N LEU A 68 36.29 28.25 -45.37
CA LEU A 68 37.47 27.38 -45.18
C LEU A 68 38.30 27.73 -43.91
N GLY A 69 37.88 28.68 -43.07
CA GLY A 69 38.61 29.07 -41.84
C GLY A 69 37.94 28.68 -40.51
N GLY A 70 36.68 28.24 -40.51
CA GLY A 70 35.87 28.07 -39.29
C GLY A 70 35.54 26.62 -38.89
N ALA A 71 36.04 25.62 -39.64
CA ALA A 71 35.64 24.22 -39.49
C ALA A 71 36.71 23.32 -38.83
N VAL A 72 37.55 23.87 -37.95
CA VAL A 72 38.53 23.09 -37.14
C VAL A 72 38.32 23.28 -35.62
N ALA A 73 37.24 23.94 -35.19
CA ALA A 73 36.96 24.15 -33.76
C ALA A 73 35.72 23.39 -33.23
N MET A 74 35.37 22.24 -33.80
CA MET A 74 34.20 21.43 -33.40
C MET A 74 34.51 19.93 -33.23
N ALA A 75 35.57 19.61 -32.50
CA ALA A 75 35.76 18.25 -31.95
C ALA A 75 36.72 18.25 -30.75
N ALA A 76 36.48 19.09 -29.75
CA ALA A 76 36.99 18.85 -28.40
C ALA A 76 35.83 18.27 -27.58
N GLU A 77 35.81 16.94 -27.51
CA GLU A 77 34.96 16.19 -26.59
C GLU A 77 35.28 16.68 -25.17
N GLU A 78 34.48 17.62 -24.66
CA GLU A 78 34.67 18.20 -23.32
C GLU A 78 34.32 17.12 -22.30
N ARG A 79 35.28 16.22 -22.02
CA ARG A 79 35.17 15.23 -20.95
C ARG A 79 34.82 15.99 -19.68
N LEU A 80 33.57 15.81 -19.22
CA LEU A 80 33.10 16.35 -17.95
C LEU A 80 34.14 16.02 -16.88
N SER A 81 34.84 17.05 -16.39
CA SER A 81 35.77 16.91 -15.28
C SER A 81 35.07 16.13 -14.17
N ILE A 82 35.75 15.13 -13.60
CA ILE A 82 35.23 14.30 -12.50
C ILE A 82 34.62 15.20 -11.42
N TYR A 83 35.25 16.35 -11.11
CA TYR A 83 34.75 17.32 -10.15
C TYR A 83 33.41 17.98 -10.55
N ARG A 84 33.23 18.34 -11.83
CA ARG A 84 31.98 18.89 -12.36
C ARG A 84 30.89 17.83 -12.40
N ALA A 85 31.23 16.59 -12.79
CA ALA A 85 30.33 15.44 -12.75
C ALA A 85 29.88 15.13 -11.31
N THR A 86 30.80 15.06 -10.35
CA THR A 86 30.51 14.85 -8.93
C THR A 86 29.65 15.97 -8.35
N ARG A 87 29.90 17.25 -8.69
CA ARG A 87 29.03 18.36 -8.25
C ARG A 87 27.62 18.28 -8.84
N ILE A 88 27.48 17.90 -10.10
CA ILE A 88 26.17 17.70 -10.74
C ILE A 88 25.43 16.53 -10.09
N ILE A 89 26.11 15.41 -9.82
CA ILE A 89 25.54 14.25 -9.12
C ILE A 89 25.11 14.66 -7.71
N LYS A 90 25.98 15.30 -6.92
CA LYS A 90 25.65 15.79 -5.56
C LYS A 90 24.47 16.77 -5.57
N LYS A 91 24.43 17.70 -6.54
CA LYS A 91 23.31 18.65 -6.69
C LYS A 91 22.01 17.93 -7.06
N ARG A 92 22.07 16.93 -7.94
CA ARG A 92 20.92 16.10 -8.33
C ARG A 92 20.43 15.22 -7.17
N GLU A 93 21.32 14.59 -6.42
CA GLU A 93 20.99 13.75 -5.26
C GLU A 93 20.39 14.56 -4.11
N ASN A 94 20.95 15.74 -3.82
CA ASN A 94 20.40 16.64 -2.80
C ASN A 94 19.03 17.21 -3.23
N SER A 95 18.84 17.51 -4.52
CA SER A 95 17.55 18.03 -5.00
C SER A 95 16.51 16.93 -5.22
N ARG A 96 16.91 15.65 -5.33
CA ARG A 96 16.00 14.54 -5.68
C ARG A 96 14.92 14.33 -4.61
N LEU A 97 15.31 14.36 -3.34
CA LEU A 97 14.37 14.23 -2.22
C LEU A 97 13.34 15.37 -2.24
N TYR A 98 13.81 16.63 -2.31
CA TYR A 98 12.92 17.79 -2.36
C TYR A 98 11.99 17.75 -3.59
N ASN A 99 12.53 17.44 -4.76
CA ASN A 99 11.76 17.29 -5.99
C ASN A 99 10.68 16.20 -5.86
N ALA A 100 10.99 15.06 -5.25
CA ALA A 100 10.05 13.96 -5.03
C ALA A 100 8.92 14.38 -4.07
N LEU A 101 9.26 14.94 -2.90
CA LEU A 101 8.29 15.41 -1.92
C LEU A 101 7.38 16.51 -2.47
N ARG A 102 7.93 17.47 -3.24
CA ARG A 102 7.13 18.50 -3.92
C ARG A 102 6.21 17.92 -4.98
N SER A 103 6.67 16.92 -5.73
CA SER A 103 5.84 16.25 -6.75
C SER A 103 4.70 15.46 -6.10
N ILE A 104 4.98 14.72 -5.03
CA ILE A 104 3.98 14.00 -4.23
C ILE A 104 2.93 14.97 -3.68
N TYR A 105 3.37 16.09 -3.10
CA TYR A 105 2.45 17.08 -2.55
C TYR A 105 1.57 17.70 -3.63
N GLU A 106 2.13 18.01 -4.80
CA GLU A 106 1.36 18.53 -5.93
C GLU A 106 0.32 17.51 -6.43
N ASP A 107 0.72 16.25 -6.61
CA ASP A 107 -0.16 15.17 -7.06
C ASP A 107 -1.25 14.83 -6.02
N SER A 108 -0.96 15.01 -4.73
CA SER A 108 -1.94 14.82 -3.65
C SER A 108 -3.12 15.79 -3.72
N ILE A 109 -2.91 16.99 -4.28
CA ILE A 109 -3.97 17.99 -4.43
C ILE A 109 -5.01 17.44 -5.40
N PHE A 110 -4.55 16.85 -6.51
CA PHE A 110 -5.44 16.17 -7.44
C PHE A 110 -6.21 15.02 -6.77
N VAL A 111 -5.53 14.16 -6.01
CA VAL A 111 -6.19 13.08 -5.27
C VAL A 111 -7.25 13.60 -4.30
N ALA A 112 -6.96 14.69 -3.58
CA ALA A 112 -7.91 15.34 -2.67
C ALA A 112 -9.11 15.96 -3.40
N GLU A 113 -8.90 16.55 -4.58
CA GLU A 113 -9.98 17.01 -5.44
C GLU A 113 -10.90 15.83 -5.80
N ILE A 114 -10.35 14.70 -6.28
CA ILE A 114 -11.13 13.50 -6.60
C ILE A 114 -11.92 12.97 -5.42
N ALA A 115 -11.28 12.84 -4.25
CA ALA A 115 -11.95 12.36 -3.04
C ALA A 115 -13.10 13.30 -2.59
N THR A 116 -13.00 14.59 -2.88
CA THR A 116 -14.05 15.56 -2.55
C THR A 116 -15.29 15.41 -3.44
N LEU A 117 -15.14 14.82 -4.62
CA LEU A 117 -16.22 14.67 -5.59
C LEU A 117 -17.11 13.48 -5.26
N TRP A 118 -16.54 12.43 -4.66
CA TRP A 118 -17.26 11.28 -4.12
C TRP A 118 -16.95 11.09 -2.63
N ARG A 119 -17.46 12.00 -1.79
CA ARG A 119 -17.16 12.04 -0.35
C ARG A 119 -17.57 10.78 0.41
N ASP A 120 -18.60 10.09 -0.08
CA ASP A 120 -19.12 8.89 0.57
C ASP A 120 -18.32 7.62 0.20
N LEU A 121 -17.44 7.71 -0.80
CA LEU A 121 -16.62 6.59 -1.22
C LEU A 121 -15.28 6.55 -0.44
N PRO A 122 -14.92 5.39 0.13
CA PRO A 122 -13.70 5.24 0.88
C PRO A 122 -12.46 5.43 -0.01
N LEU A 123 -11.49 6.18 0.50
CA LEU A 123 -10.20 6.40 -0.17
C LEU A 123 -9.19 5.33 0.27
N LEU A 124 -8.69 4.55 -0.68
CA LEU A 124 -7.76 3.44 -0.48
C LEU A 124 -6.40 3.71 -1.13
N ALA A 125 -5.33 3.32 -0.44
CA ALA A 125 -3.98 3.35 -0.99
C ALA A 125 -3.57 1.97 -1.52
N ASN A 126 -3.13 1.89 -2.77
CA ASN A 126 -2.40 0.71 -3.23
C ASN A 126 -0.97 0.74 -2.66
N LEU A 127 -0.59 -0.28 -1.87
CA LEU A 127 0.68 -0.35 -1.11
C LEU A 127 1.96 -0.41 -1.97
N ARG A 128 1.86 -0.21 -3.29
CA ARG A 128 3.03 0.00 -4.14
C ARG A 128 3.63 1.38 -3.88
N CYS A 129 2.83 2.44 -4.04
CA CYS A 129 3.24 3.82 -3.79
C CYS A 129 2.08 4.75 -3.40
N GLY A 130 0.84 4.25 -3.36
CA GLY A 130 -0.36 5.05 -3.13
C GLY A 130 -0.37 5.81 -1.80
N LEU A 131 0.29 5.26 -0.76
CA LEU A 131 0.36 5.85 0.58
C LEU A 131 0.95 7.26 0.60
N TRP A 132 1.73 7.64 -0.40
CA TRP A 132 2.34 8.97 -0.48
C TRP A 132 1.35 10.07 -0.83
N TYR A 133 0.24 9.77 -1.51
CA TYR A 133 -0.57 10.78 -2.20
C TYR A 133 -1.80 11.29 -1.41
N SER A 134 -1.94 10.93 -0.14
CA SER A 134 -2.93 11.52 0.76
C SER A 134 -2.47 11.41 2.22
N PRO A 135 -2.77 12.41 3.08
CA PRO A 135 -2.49 12.31 4.52
C PRO A 135 -3.35 11.27 5.24
N ARG A 136 -4.49 10.87 4.66
CA ARG A 136 -5.41 9.91 5.26
C ARG A 136 -6.00 8.99 4.21
N PHE A 137 -6.02 7.70 4.55
CA PHE A 137 -6.71 6.64 3.82
C PHE A 137 -7.58 5.87 4.81
N GLU A 138 -8.70 5.34 4.33
CA GLU A 138 -9.60 4.51 5.15
C GLU A 138 -9.14 3.05 5.19
N ALA A 139 -8.54 2.59 4.11
CA ALA A 139 -7.96 1.25 4.02
C ALA A 139 -6.80 1.22 3.02
N THR A 140 -6.12 0.08 2.96
CA THR A 140 -5.04 -0.17 2.01
C THR A 140 -5.33 -1.42 1.20
N CYS A 141 -4.85 -1.47 -0.04
CA CYS A 141 -4.93 -2.65 -0.89
C CYS A 141 -3.55 -2.98 -1.47
N TYR A 142 -3.40 -4.18 -2.02
CA TYR A 142 -2.14 -4.60 -2.63
C TYR A 142 -2.37 -5.33 -3.95
N PHE A 143 -2.48 -4.54 -5.02
CA PHE A 143 -2.52 -5.01 -6.39
C PHE A 143 -1.14 -4.81 -7.04
N LYS A 144 -0.45 -5.91 -7.38
CA LYS A 144 0.85 -5.84 -8.05
C LYS A 144 0.71 -5.69 -9.55
N SER A 145 1.45 -4.75 -10.13
CA SER A 145 1.56 -4.59 -11.58
C SER A 145 2.04 -5.84 -12.30
N THR A 146 2.92 -6.64 -11.67
CA THR A 146 3.47 -7.88 -12.24
C THR A 146 2.41 -8.90 -12.60
N ASP A 147 1.27 -8.89 -11.90
CA ASP A 147 0.19 -9.84 -12.11
C ASP A 147 -0.63 -9.49 -13.37
N GLY A 148 -0.44 -8.28 -13.90
CA GLY A 148 -1.06 -7.78 -15.13
C GLY A 148 -0.04 -7.32 -16.16
N HIS A 149 1.19 -7.83 -16.17
CA HIS A 149 2.18 -7.48 -17.20
C HIS A 149 1.80 -8.10 -18.56
N THR A 150 2.12 -7.41 -19.65
CA THR A 150 1.88 -7.94 -20.99
C THR A 150 2.60 -9.28 -21.19
N ASN A 151 1.86 -10.27 -21.70
CA ASN A 151 2.30 -11.66 -21.87
C ASN A 151 2.59 -12.42 -20.56
N ASN A 152 2.25 -11.86 -19.40
CA ASN A 152 2.42 -12.51 -18.10
C ASN A 152 1.31 -12.05 -17.14
N TRP A 153 0.13 -12.67 -17.29
CA TRP A 153 -1.03 -12.43 -16.42
C TRP A 153 -1.17 -13.55 -15.41
N SER A 154 -1.53 -13.19 -14.18
CA SER A 154 -1.78 -14.19 -13.13
C SER A 154 -2.83 -13.69 -12.15
N PHE A 155 -3.63 -14.62 -11.63
CA PHE A 155 -4.53 -14.35 -10.52
C PHE A 155 -3.93 -14.89 -9.21
N ASN A 156 -3.66 -13.98 -8.26
CA ASN A 156 -2.95 -14.35 -7.04
C ASN A 156 -3.91 -14.72 -5.90
N THR A 157 -4.01 -16.01 -5.59
CA THR A 157 -4.86 -16.50 -4.49
C THR A 157 -4.32 -16.24 -3.07
N SER A 158 -3.09 -15.74 -2.94
CA SER A 158 -2.54 -15.30 -1.65
C SER A 158 -2.81 -13.82 -1.36
N ARG A 159 -3.20 -13.03 -2.37
CA ARG A 159 -3.47 -11.59 -2.28
C ARG A 159 -4.80 -11.26 -2.92
N LEU A 160 -5.84 -11.85 -2.33
CA LEU A 160 -7.19 -11.76 -2.86
C LEU A 160 -7.82 -10.39 -2.66
N ASN A 161 -7.30 -9.54 -1.77
CA ASN A 161 -7.89 -8.23 -1.45
C ASN A 161 -9.41 -8.34 -1.12
N LEU A 162 -9.87 -9.43 -0.50
CA LEU A 162 -11.30 -9.64 -0.22
C LEU A 162 -11.87 -8.57 0.72
N HIS A 163 -11.05 -8.04 1.62
CA HIS A 163 -11.42 -6.91 2.47
C HIS A 163 -11.80 -5.66 1.67
N VAL A 164 -11.19 -5.44 0.50
CA VAL A 164 -11.58 -4.37 -0.43
C VAL A 164 -12.96 -4.65 -1.00
N ALA A 165 -13.24 -5.88 -1.44
CA ALA A 165 -14.55 -6.26 -1.97
C ALA A 165 -15.67 -6.13 -0.90
N GLN A 166 -15.39 -6.52 0.35
CA GLN A 166 -16.29 -6.34 1.48
C GLN A 166 -16.58 -4.86 1.75
N LEU A 167 -15.52 -4.03 1.84
CA LEU A 167 -15.65 -2.59 2.06
C LEU A 167 -16.43 -1.92 0.93
N VAL A 168 -16.13 -2.27 -0.32
CA VAL A 168 -16.79 -1.74 -1.52
C VAL A 168 -18.27 -2.10 -1.53
N GLY A 169 -18.63 -3.35 -1.19
CA GLY A 169 -20.02 -3.75 -1.12
C GLY A 169 -20.80 -3.05 0.00
N GLN A 170 -20.16 -2.76 1.13
CA GLN A 170 -20.77 -2.00 2.24
C GLN A 170 -20.93 -0.51 1.94
N ARG A 171 -19.97 0.09 1.25
CA ARG A 171 -19.91 1.54 0.98
C ARG A 171 -20.45 1.94 -0.39
N GLY A 172 -20.82 0.98 -1.24
CA GLY A 172 -21.32 1.24 -2.58
C GLY A 172 -20.24 1.69 -3.57
N GLY A 173 -18.96 1.42 -3.29
CA GLY A 173 -17.83 1.78 -4.16
C GLY A 173 -16.55 2.04 -3.39
N CYS A 174 -15.47 2.38 -4.10
CA CYS A 174 -14.25 2.93 -3.49
C CYS A 174 -13.41 3.73 -4.49
N ILE A 175 -12.44 4.48 -3.98
CA ILE A 175 -11.39 5.15 -4.75
C ILE A 175 -10.04 4.50 -4.40
N ILE A 176 -9.32 3.98 -5.39
CA ILE A 176 -7.99 3.40 -5.20
C ILE A 176 -6.94 4.32 -5.83
N VAL A 177 -5.97 4.73 -5.04
CA VAL A 177 -4.88 5.62 -5.44
C VAL A 177 -3.59 4.83 -5.65
N ASP A 178 -2.97 5.05 -6.80
CA ASP A 178 -1.64 4.55 -7.14
C ASP A 178 -0.99 5.53 -8.11
N SER A 179 0.27 5.29 -8.47
CA SER A 179 0.92 6.10 -9.49
C SER A 179 1.83 5.26 -10.36
N THR A 180 2.24 5.83 -11.49
CA THR A 180 3.23 5.24 -12.37
C THR A 180 4.24 6.29 -12.80
N ARG A 181 5.42 5.80 -13.16
CA ARG A 181 6.53 6.60 -13.68
C ARG A 181 6.30 7.00 -15.14
N ARG A 182 7.21 7.86 -15.60
CA ARG A 182 7.26 8.44 -16.95
C ARG A 182 7.00 7.39 -18.04
N GLY A 183 6.07 7.71 -18.94
CA GLY A 183 5.77 6.92 -20.15
C GLY A 183 4.43 6.17 -20.09
N LYS A 184 3.89 5.89 -18.90
CA LYS A 184 2.56 5.29 -18.73
C LYS A 184 1.60 6.29 -18.08
N ARG A 185 0.32 6.22 -18.45
CA ARG A 185 -0.76 7.00 -17.81
C ARG A 185 -1.27 6.31 -16.54
N PHE A 186 -1.33 5.00 -16.56
CA PHE A 186 -1.76 4.15 -15.46
C PHE A 186 -0.76 3.02 -15.24
N PRO A 187 -0.56 2.56 -14.00
CA PRO A 187 0.19 1.34 -13.75
C PRO A 187 -0.57 0.12 -14.30
N ASP A 188 0.14 -0.98 -14.55
CA ASP A 188 -0.47 -2.22 -15.04
C ASP A 188 -1.42 -2.84 -13.99
N SER A 189 -1.19 -2.54 -12.70
CA SER A 189 -2.10 -2.88 -11.60
C SER A 189 -3.51 -2.33 -11.85
N MET A 190 -3.62 -1.08 -12.29
CA MET A 190 -4.90 -0.44 -12.61
C MET A 190 -5.40 -0.79 -14.01
N SER A 191 -4.51 -1.00 -14.97
CA SER A 191 -4.93 -1.25 -16.35
C SER A 191 -5.39 -2.68 -16.59
N LYS A 192 -4.88 -3.66 -15.83
CA LYS A 192 -5.13 -5.10 -16.07
C LYS A 192 -5.39 -5.88 -14.79
N THR A 193 -4.58 -5.75 -13.74
CA THR A 193 -4.71 -6.59 -12.53
C THR A 193 -6.04 -6.39 -11.81
N ILE A 194 -6.43 -5.15 -11.52
CA ILE A 194 -7.71 -4.84 -10.87
C ILE A 194 -8.90 -5.23 -11.76
N PRO A 195 -8.92 -4.91 -13.07
CA PRO A 195 -9.93 -5.41 -13.99
C PRO A 195 -10.12 -6.93 -14.02
N ILE A 196 -9.01 -7.68 -14.08
CA ILE A 196 -9.03 -9.15 -13.99
C ILE A 196 -9.66 -9.57 -12.67
N TRP A 197 -9.22 -8.95 -11.56
CA TRP A 197 -9.73 -9.23 -10.23
C TRP A 197 -11.24 -8.97 -10.09
N THR A 198 -11.73 -7.84 -10.61
CA THR A 198 -13.18 -7.52 -10.62
C THR A 198 -13.98 -8.52 -11.43
N CYS A 199 -13.48 -8.92 -12.61
CA CYS A 199 -14.17 -9.87 -13.49
C CYS A 199 -14.26 -11.25 -12.84
N VAL A 200 -13.16 -11.74 -12.28
CA VAL A 200 -13.09 -13.02 -11.58
C VAL A 200 -14.01 -13.04 -10.35
N LEU A 201 -14.05 -11.95 -9.57
CA LEU A 201 -14.98 -11.83 -8.44
C LEU A 201 -16.44 -11.80 -8.90
N ASN A 202 -16.78 -10.99 -9.91
CA ASN A 202 -18.15 -10.92 -10.41
C ASN A 202 -18.65 -12.29 -10.88
N ARG A 203 -17.81 -13.07 -11.58
CA ARG A 203 -18.15 -14.43 -12.01
C ARG A 203 -18.33 -15.39 -10.83
N ALA A 204 -17.42 -15.38 -9.86
CA ALA A 204 -17.52 -16.24 -8.69
C ALA A 204 -18.77 -15.91 -7.85
N VAL A 205 -19.09 -14.62 -7.69
CA VAL A 205 -20.32 -14.16 -7.01
C VAL A 205 -21.56 -14.59 -7.78
N LYS A 206 -21.60 -14.40 -9.11
CA LYS A 206 -22.71 -14.87 -9.95
C LYS A 206 -22.93 -16.38 -9.81
N ASN A 207 -21.86 -17.17 -9.88
CA ASN A 207 -21.93 -18.62 -9.70
C ASN A 207 -22.44 -19.01 -8.31
N CYS A 208 -22.03 -18.29 -7.27
CA CYS A 208 -22.54 -18.49 -5.90
C CYS A 208 -24.04 -18.20 -5.80
N LEU A 209 -24.50 -17.06 -6.34
CA LEU A 209 -25.92 -16.68 -6.36
C LEU A 209 -26.79 -17.70 -7.08
N LEU A 210 -26.31 -18.23 -8.22
CA LEU A 210 -26.99 -19.29 -8.97
C LEU A 210 -27.12 -20.59 -8.17
N ARG A 211 -26.05 -20.99 -7.45
CA ARG A 211 -26.08 -22.19 -6.59
C ARG A 211 -27.08 -22.04 -5.45
N MET A 212 -27.09 -20.88 -4.77
CA MET A 212 -28.03 -20.58 -3.69
C MET A 212 -29.50 -20.61 -4.16
N SER A 213 -29.78 -20.11 -5.37
CA SER A 213 -31.12 -20.17 -5.96
C SER A 213 -31.54 -21.60 -6.35
N ALA A 214 -30.61 -22.45 -6.79
CA ALA A 214 -30.88 -23.85 -7.15
C ALA A 214 -31.06 -24.77 -5.92
N GLU A 215 -30.41 -24.48 -4.81
CA GLU A 215 -30.59 -25.19 -3.53
C GLU A 215 -31.93 -24.85 -2.89
N SER A 216 -32.30 -23.57 -2.89
CA SER A 216 -33.61 -23.10 -2.40
C SER A 216 -34.81 -23.69 -3.15
N GLN A 217 -34.61 -24.18 -4.38
CA GLN A 217 -35.63 -24.88 -5.17
C GLN A 217 -35.69 -26.40 -4.91
N ARG A 218 -34.62 -27.00 -4.36
CA ARG A 218 -34.58 -28.43 -4.05
C ARG A 218 -35.11 -28.76 -2.65
N ASP A 219 -34.99 -27.84 -1.70
CA ASP A 219 -35.51 -28.00 -0.34
C ASP A 219 -36.98 -27.51 -0.19
N GLY A 220 -37.65 -27.23 -1.31
CA GLY A 220 -38.98 -26.63 -1.40
C GLY A 220 -40.19 -27.59 -1.35
N GLU A 221 -40.05 -28.80 -0.82
CA GLU A 221 -41.17 -29.62 -0.33
C GLU A 221 -41.17 -29.62 1.22
N SER A 222 -41.27 -28.45 1.85
CA SER A 222 -42.03 -28.20 3.10
C SER A 222 -41.67 -26.84 3.71
N LEU A 223 -42.72 -26.09 4.09
CA LEU A 223 -42.76 -24.78 4.76
C LEU A 223 -42.53 -23.54 3.87
N SER A 224 -43.59 -23.25 3.12
CA SER A 224 -43.99 -21.91 2.69
C SER A 224 -43.97 -20.90 3.85
N ASN A 225 -43.08 -19.90 3.77
CA ASN A 225 -43.30 -18.54 4.31
C ASN A 225 -42.25 -17.52 3.82
N CYS A 226 -41.77 -17.62 2.58
CA CYS A 226 -41.09 -16.50 1.91
C CYS A 226 -42.00 -15.93 0.83
N SER A 227 -42.13 -14.60 0.81
CA SER A 227 -42.97 -13.88 -0.16
C SER A 227 -42.50 -14.19 -1.60
N PRO A 228 -43.42 -14.41 -2.57
CA PRO A 228 -43.07 -14.69 -3.97
C PRO A 228 -42.21 -13.62 -4.65
N ASN A 229 -42.13 -12.42 -4.08
CA ASN A 229 -41.39 -11.29 -4.66
C ASN A 229 -39.87 -11.39 -4.45
N GLU A 230 -39.39 -11.94 -3.34
CA GLU A 230 -37.93 -12.00 -3.05
C GLU A 230 -37.21 -13.05 -3.92
N THR A 231 -37.88 -14.15 -4.26
CA THR A 231 -37.30 -15.21 -5.11
C THR A 231 -37.30 -14.84 -6.59
N ALA A 232 -38.21 -13.97 -7.04
CA ALA A 232 -38.22 -13.41 -8.38
C ALA A 232 -37.11 -12.36 -8.57
N ASP A 233 -36.88 -11.48 -7.58
CA ASP A 233 -35.84 -10.46 -7.61
C ASP A 233 -34.43 -11.06 -7.67
N VAL A 234 -34.14 -12.13 -6.93
CA VAL A 234 -32.81 -12.80 -6.96
C VAL A 234 -32.51 -13.44 -8.32
N ARG A 235 -33.52 -13.98 -9.01
CA ARG A 235 -33.36 -14.59 -10.35
C ARG A 235 -33.16 -13.51 -11.42
N LEU A 236 -33.88 -12.39 -11.34
CA LEU A 236 -33.70 -11.24 -12.23
C LEU A 236 -32.32 -10.57 -12.05
N LEU A 237 -31.87 -10.41 -10.80
CA LEU A 237 -30.54 -9.88 -10.48
C LEU A 237 -29.40 -10.76 -11.02
N SER A 238 -29.61 -12.08 -11.10
CA SER A 238 -28.59 -13.03 -11.58
C SER A 238 -28.40 -12.97 -13.10
N ASP A 239 -29.47 -12.79 -13.87
CA ASP A 239 -29.38 -12.74 -15.34
C ASP A 239 -28.70 -11.44 -15.82
N ASP A 240 -28.99 -10.31 -15.15
CA ASP A 240 -28.41 -9.00 -15.46
C ASP A 240 -27.04 -8.75 -14.79
N TRP A 241 -26.49 -9.71 -14.04
CA TRP A 241 -25.19 -9.55 -13.37
C TRP A 241 -24.02 -9.55 -14.36
N ASP A 242 -23.45 -8.37 -14.61
CA ASP A 242 -22.33 -8.18 -15.54
C ASP A 242 -21.05 -8.91 -15.08
N SER A 243 -20.68 -9.91 -15.87
CA SER A 243 -19.53 -10.78 -15.67
C SER A 243 -18.45 -10.62 -16.74
N SER A 244 -18.56 -9.57 -17.55
CA SER A 244 -17.63 -9.27 -18.64
C SER A 244 -16.35 -8.61 -18.13
N LEU A 245 -15.28 -8.72 -18.92
CA LEU A 245 -13.98 -8.13 -18.59
C LEU A 245 -13.92 -6.68 -19.08
N HIS A 246 -13.86 -5.73 -18.14
CA HIS A 246 -13.76 -4.29 -18.40
C HIS A 246 -12.31 -3.81 -18.34
N LEU A 247 -11.67 -3.68 -19.50
CA LEU A 247 -10.33 -3.12 -19.64
C LEU A 247 -10.40 -1.69 -20.21
N PRO A 248 -9.40 -0.84 -19.94
CA PRO A 248 -9.38 0.49 -20.50
C PRO A 248 -9.02 0.48 -21.99
N LEU A 249 -9.44 1.51 -22.73
CA LEU A 249 -9.31 1.62 -24.19
C LEU A 249 -7.87 1.53 -24.74
N TRP A 250 -6.85 1.74 -23.89
CA TRP A 250 -5.44 1.64 -24.31
C TRP A 250 -4.87 0.22 -24.19
N VAL A 251 -5.65 -0.74 -23.68
CA VAL A 251 -5.29 -2.16 -23.74
C VAL A 251 -5.87 -2.74 -25.04
N PRO A 252 -5.04 -3.28 -25.94
CA PRO A 252 -5.50 -3.80 -27.23
C PRO A 252 -6.51 -4.95 -27.08
N ASP A 253 -7.46 -5.06 -28.01
CA ASP A 253 -8.46 -6.14 -28.01
C ASP A 253 -7.83 -7.53 -28.12
N THR A 254 -6.68 -7.65 -28.80
CA THR A 254 -5.91 -8.90 -28.84
C THR A 254 -5.39 -9.31 -27.46
N GLU A 255 -4.95 -8.33 -26.66
CA GLU A 255 -4.53 -8.55 -25.28
C GLU A 255 -5.73 -8.89 -24.40
N LYS A 256 -6.86 -8.19 -24.59
CA LYS A 256 -8.13 -8.49 -23.93
C LYS A 256 -8.57 -9.94 -24.16
N ALA A 257 -8.61 -10.39 -25.42
CA ALA A 257 -9.00 -11.74 -25.78
C ALA A 257 -8.07 -12.80 -25.16
N ALA A 258 -6.76 -12.54 -25.12
CA ALA A 258 -5.81 -13.42 -24.44
C ALA A 258 -6.09 -13.53 -22.94
N ILE A 259 -6.39 -12.40 -22.28
CA ILE A 259 -6.75 -12.38 -20.85
C ILE A 259 -8.08 -13.13 -20.63
N GLU A 260 -9.08 -12.91 -21.47
CA GLU A 260 -10.39 -13.58 -21.40
C GLU A 260 -10.27 -15.11 -21.44
N GLY A 261 -9.31 -15.63 -22.22
CA GLY A 261 -8.99 -17.06 -22.27
C GLY A 261 -8.59 -17.68 -20.93
N HIS A 262 -8.11 -16.88 -19.97
CA HIS A 262 -7.70 -17.34 -18.63
C HIS A 262 -8.74 -17.08 -17.53
N ILE A 263 -9.74 -16.22 -17.76
CA ILE A 263 -10.70 -15.80 -16.73
C ILE A 263 -11.45 -16.98 -16.12
N GLU A 264 -11.84 -17.96 -16.94
CA GLU A 264 -12.56 -19.16 -16.48
C GLU A 264 -11.72 -20.00 -15.51
N GLU A 265 -10.43 -20.18 -15.84
CA GLU A 265 -9.49 -20.89 -14.97
C GLU A 265 -9.32 -20.16 -13.63
N TRP A 266 -9.11 -18.85 -13.66
CA TRP A 266 -8.93 -18.05 -12.45
C TRP A 266 -10.19 -17.97 -11.58
N THR A 267 -11.38 -17.99 -12.20
CA THR A 267 -12.66 -18.09 -11.48
C THR A 267 -12.73 -19.40 -10.69
N LYS A 268 -12.39 -20.53 -11.31
CA LYS A 268 -12.31 -21.83 -10.62
C LYS A 268 -11.24 -21.82 -9.52
N GLN A 269 -10.09 -21.19 -9.75
CA GLN A 269 -9.05 -21.06 -8.72
C GLN A 269 -9.55 -20.26 -7.51
N LEU A 270 -10.31 -19.19 -7.71
CA LEU A 270 -10.90 -18.41 -6.63
C LEU A 270 -11.96 -19.20 -5.86
N GLU A 271 -12.90 -19.84 -6.56
CA GLU A 271 -13.97 -20.61 -5.92
C GLU A 271 -13.44 -21.76 -5.08
N THR A 272 -12.38 -22.41 -5.57
CA THR A 272 -11.81 -23.53 -4.85
C THR A 272 -10.95 -23.08 -3.68
N CYS A 273 -10.27 -21.91 -3.72
CA CYS A 273 -9.22 -21.55 -2.74
C CYS A 273 -9.68 -21.30 -1.30
N GLY A 274 -10.96 -21.52 -0.98
CA GLY A 274 -11.54 -21.34 0.35
C GLY A 274 -11.88 -19.89 0.69
N ALA A 275 -11.95 -19.01 -0.32
CA ALA A 275 -12.45 -17.66 -0.16
C ALA A 275 -13.94 -17.69 0.20
N ASP A 276 -14.35 -16.82 1.13
CA ASP A 276 -15.73 -16.69 1.58
C ASP A 276 -16.59 -15.91 0.57
N ILE A 277 -16.84 -16.53 -0.59
CA ILE A 277 -17.62 -15.92 -1.68
C ILE A 277 -19.09 -15.76 -1.30
N GLY A 278 -19.62 -16.65 -0.43
CA GLY A 278 -21.00 -16.56 0.05
C GLY A 278 -21.27 -15.26 0.82
N SER A 279 -20.36 -14.87 1.72
CA SER A 279 -20.46 -13.58 2.42
C SER A 279 -20.31 -12.39 1.47
N LEU A 280 -19.51 -12.51 0.42
CA LEU A 280 -19.40 -11.44 -0.59
C LEU A 280 -20.68 -11.31 -1.43
N ALA A 281 -21.29 -12.44 -1.79
CA ALA A 281 -22.51 -12.48 -2.58
C ALA A 281 -23.70 -11.85 -1.84
N SER A 282 -23.75 -11.95 -0.50
CA SER A 282 -24.80 -11.30 0.29
C SER A 282 -24.59 -9.79 0.48
N ILE A 283 -23.34 -9.31 0.41
CA ILE A 283 -23.00 -7.89 0.59
C ILE A 283 -23.06 -7.13 -0.74
N LEU A 284 -22.57 -7.72 -1.84
CA LEU A 284 -22.50 -7.07 -3.14
C LEU A 284 -23.87 -7.08 -3.83
N ARG A 285 -24.51 -5.91 -3.91
CA ARG A 285 -25.80 -5.72 -4.58
C ARG A 285 -25.71 -5.52 -6.09
N LYS A 286 -24.57 -5.05 -6.58
CA LYS A 286 -24.29 -4.75 -8.00
C LYS A 286 -22.88 -5.23 -8.37
N PRO A 287 -22.62 -5.64 -9.62
CA PRO A 287 -21.30 -6.09 -10.07
C PRO A 287 -20.24 -5.02 -9.90
N LEU A 288 -19.00 -5.41 -9.61
CA LEU A 288 -17.86 -4.49 -9.50
C LEU A 288 -17.45 -3.99 -10.88
N ARG A 289 -17.18 -2.68 -11.03
CA ARG A 289 -16.66 -2.14 -12.29
C ARG A 289 -15.55 -1.11 -12.09
N PRO A 290 -14.37 -1.29 -12.72
CA PRO A 290 -13.29 -0.31 -12.65
C PRO A 290 -13.58 0.91 -13.53
N LEU A 291 -13.23 2.10 -13.02
CA LEU A 291 -13.27 3.37 -13.74
C LEU A 291 -11.91 4.06 -13.62
N TRP A 292 -11.38 4.65 -14.69
CA TRP A 292 -10.02 5.19 -14.70
C TRP A 292 -9.99 6.71 -14.72
N ILE A 293 -9.36 7.30 -13.70
CA ILE A 293 -9.21 8.75 -13.54
C ILE A 293 -7.73 9.12 -13.44
N SER A 294 -7.34 10.16 -14.15
CA SER A 294 -5.98 10.71 -14.16
C SER A 294 -6.06 12.23 -14.30
N GLN A 295 -4.97 12.95 -14.14
CA GLN A 295 -4.94 14.41 -14.30
C GLN A 295 -5.37 14.90 -15.71
N LYS A 296 -5.37 14.04 -16.73
CA LYS A 296 -5.86 14.36 -18.09
C LYS A 296 -7.35 14.10 -18.29
N THR A 297 -8.01 13.52 -17.30
CA THR A 297 -9.42 13.14 -17.38
C THR A 297 -10.28 14.38 -17.13
N LEU A 298 -11.07 14.79 -18.14
CA LEU A 298 -11.85 16.03 -18.13
C LEU A 298 -13.33 15.84 -17.73
N ILE A 299 -13.64 14.81 -16.91
CA ILE A 299 -15.02 14.44 -16.54
C ILE A 299 -15.74 15.57 -15.76
N TRP A 300 -15.01 16.55 -15.25
CA TRP A 300 -15.49 17.65 -14.39
C TRP A 300 -16.32 18.74 -15.06
N LEU A 301 -16.46 18.71 -16.39
CA LEU A 301 -16.94 19.90 -17.10
C LEU A 301 -18.45 20.12 -16.99
N ASN A 302 -19.27 19.07 -16.79
CA ASN A 302 -20.72 19.22 -16.93
C ASN A 302 -21.59 18.67 -15.77
N GLU A 303 -21.22 17.62 -15.03
CA GLU A 303 -21.93 17.15 -13.82
C GLU A 303 -21.17 15.97 -13.20
N VAL A 304 -21.13 15.84 -11.85
CA VAL A 304 -20.56 14.67 -11.18
C VAL A 304 -21.64 13.59 -11.11
N PRO A 305 -21.45 12.40 -11.73
CA PRO A 305 -22.46 11.35 -11.68
C PRO A 305 -22.70 10.86 -10.25
N ASP A 306 -23.97 10.71 -9.88
CA ASP A 306 -24.35 10.02 -8.65
C ASP A 306 -24.02 8.52 -8.79
N CYS A 307 -23.17 8.00 -7.91
CA CYS A 307 -22.76 6.60 -7.93
C CYS A 307 -23.96 5.64 -7.75
N ASN A 308 -25.03 6.07 -7.09
CA ASN A 308 -26.22 5.25 -6.90
C ASN A 308 -26.99 4.99 -8.20
N SER A 309 -26.85 5.89 -9.18
CA SER A 309 -27.51 5.79 -10.49
C SER A 309 -26.92 4.71 -11.41
N TRP A 310 -25.70 4.24 -11.12
CA TRP A 310 -25.04 3.22 -11.93
C TRP A 310 -25.61 1.83 -11.65
N ASP A 311 -25.67 1.00 -12.69
CA ASP A 311 -26.02 -0.42 -12.64
C ASP A 311 -24.91 -1.31 -12.05
N PHE A 312 -23.77 -0.71 -11.70
CA PHE A 312 -22.61 -1.38 -11.11
C PHE A 312 -22.09 -0.66 -9.86
N THR A 313 -21.28 -1.36 -9.07
CA THR A 313 -20.53 -0.81 -7.94
C THR A 313 -19.16 -0.30 -8.43
N PRO A 314 -18.88 1.01 -8.36
CA PRO A 314 -17.67 1.59 -8.95
C PRO A 314 -16.41 1.36 -8.13
N ILE A 315 -15.33 1.01 -8.82
CA ILE A 315 -13.96 1.03 -8.30
C ILE A 315 -13.20 2.11 -9.07
N ILE A 316 -13.08 3.29 -8.49
CA ILE A 316 -12.47 4.46 -9.12
C ILE A 316 -10.95 4.38 -8.96
N LEU A 317 -10.26 4.09 -10.04
CA LEU A 317 -8.81 3.95 -10.12
C LEU A 317 -8.16 5.28 -10.47
N VAL A 318 -7.53 5.91 -9.49
CA VAL A 318 -6.90 7.22 -9.61
C VAL A 318 -5.38 7.07 -9.77
N SER A 319 -4.89 7.34 -10.98
CA SER A 319 -3.46 7.54 -11.20
C SER A 319 -3.11 8.96 -10.79
N ALA A 320 -2.41 9.08 -9.65
CA ALA A 320 -2.15 10.36 -9.00
C ALA A 320 -1.32 11.31 -9.87
N SER A 321 -0.31 10.78 -10.56
CA SER A 321 0.71 11.57 -11.25
C SER A 321 0.31 12.01 -12.66
N ALA A 322 0.79 13.19 -13.08
CA ALA A 322 0.69 13.65 -14.46
C ALA A 322 1.58 12.79 -15.38
N SER A 323 1.03 12.37 -16.53
CA SER A 323 1.74 11.54 -17.51
C SER A 323 2.59 12.34 -18.51
N ASP A 324 2.68 13.67 -18.35
CA ASP A 324 3.42 14.52 -19.29
C ASP A 324 4.90 14.20 -19.21
N GLY A 325 5.38 13.54 -20.27
CA GLY A 325 6.73 12.99 -20.38
C GLY A 325 7.83 14.03 -20.52
N ILE A 326 7.63 15.28 -20.13
CA ILE A 326 8.65 16.34 -20.12
C ILE A 326 8.87 16.72 -18.66
N ALA A 327 10.11 16.60 -18.18
CA ALA A 327 10.49 17.10 -16.87
C ALA A 327 10.29 18.63 -16.87
N GLN A 328 9.11 19.07 -16.42
CA GLN A 328 8.79 20.48 -16.31
C GLN A 328 9.43 21.01 -15.03
N GLN A 329 10.26 22.03 -15.18
CA GLN A 329 10.66 22.85 -14.05
C GLN A 329 9.42 23.64 -13.62
N ARG A 330 8.95 23.38 -12.39
CA ARG A 330 7.79 24.04 -11.80
C ARG A 330 8.25 25.07 -10.78
N SER A 331 7.47 26.14 -10.64
CA SER A 331 7.68 27.18 -9.65
C SER A 331 6.31 27.68 -9.17
N MET A 332 6.05 27.52 -7.87
CA MET A 332 4.83 27.99 -7.21
C MET A 332 5.13 28.90 -6.00
N SER A 333 6.41 29.06 -5.64
CA SER A 333 6.93 29.76 -4.45
C SER A 333 8.32 30.36 -4.76
N GLU A 334 9.12 30.69 -3.74
CA GLU A 334 10.50 31.18 -3.90
C GLU A 334 11.44 30.16 -4.56
N PHE A 335 11.10 28.87 -4.45
CA PHE A 335 11.92 27.77 -4.97
C PHE A 335 11.32 27.11 -6.20
N SER A 336 12.17 26.80 -7.18
CA SER A 336 11.82 25.94 -8.31
C SER A 336 12.21 24.49 -8.06
N TRP A 337 11.40 23.54 -8.53
CA TRP A 337 11.70 22.11 -8.47
C TRP A 337 11.45 21.45 -9.82
N HIS A 338 12.01 20.25 -10.01
CA HIS A 338 11.72 19.43 -11.18
C HIS A 338 10.63 18.45 -10.82
N TYR A 339 9.50 18.48 -11.54
CA TYR A 339 8.42 17.53 -11.31
C TYR A 339 8.86 16.11 -11.69
N ILE A 340 8.57 15.15 -10.81
CA ILE A 340 8.89 13.73 -10.98
C ILE A 340 7.57 12.94 -11.01
N PRO A 341 7.09 12.52 -12.21
CA PRO A 341 5.93 11.66 -12.33
C PRO A 341 6.12 10.35 -11.56
N GLY A 342 5.19 10.03 -10.67
CA GLY A 342 5.25 8.79 -9.88
C GLY A 342 6.34 8.83 -8.83
N ALA A 343 6.56 9.99 -8.20
CA ALA A 343 7.60 10.21 -7.21
C ALA A 343 7.50 9.28 -5.99
N GLY A 344 6.30 8.84 -5.63
CA GLY A 344 6.11 7.84 -4.56
C GLY A 344 6.63 6.44 -4.91
N ASP A 345 6.95 6.15 -6.18
CA ASP A 345 7.46 4.85 -6.62
C ASP A 345 9.00 4.76 -6.50
N ASP A 346 9.52 3.58 -6.16
CA ASP A 346 10.85 3.32 -5.57
C ASP A 346 11.32 4.39 -4.56
N GLU A 347 10.51 4.60 -3.52
CA GLU A 347 10.86 5.41 -2.35
C GLU A 347 12.23 5.05 -1.76
N GLU A 348 12.66 3.79 -1.87
CA GLU A 348 13.95 3.32 -1.37
C GLU A 348 15.14 4.06 -1.99
N SER A 349 14.95 4.64 -3.18
CA SER A 349 15.99 5.39 -3.90
C SER A 349 16.18 6.84 -3.43
N TRP A 350 15.24 7.41 -2.65
CA TRP A 350 15.28 8.83 -2.29
C TRP A 350 14.75 9.18 -0.89
N ALA A 351 13.86 8.38 -0.29
CA ALA A 351 13.13 8.72 0.93
C ALA A 351 14.01 8.72 2.19
N ARG A 352 15.15 8.02 2.18
CA ARG A 352 16.14 8.01 3.29
C ARG A 352 15.52 7.69 4.67
N GLY A 353 14.56 6.76 4.70
CA GLY A 353 13.85 6.37 5.93
C GLY A 353 12.63 7.22 6.28
N LEU A 354 12.35 8.29 5.52
CA LEU A 354 11.10 9.04 5.64
C LEU A 354 9.93 8.17 5.21
N SER A 355 8.95 8.01 6.11
CA SER A 355 7.69 7.31 5.81
C SER A 355 6.62 8.29 5.32
N PRO A 356 5.59 7.84 4.57
CA PRO A 356 4.48 8.69 4.16
C PRO A 356 3.78 9.40 5.32
N ASN A 357 3.53 8.71 6.43
CA ASN A 357 2.89 9.29 7.61
C ASN A 357 3.75 10.40 8.23
N LEU A 358 5.06 10.18 8.35
CA LEU A 358 5.98 11.19 8.88
C LEU A 358 6.09 12.39 7.94
N PHE A 359 6.11 12.17 6.63
CA PHE A 359 6.03 13.24 5.65
C PHE A 359 4.75 14.07 5.83
N TRP A 360 3.57 13.45 5.89
CA TRP A 360 2.30 14.17 5.99
C TRP A 360 2.13 14.96 7.30
N LYS A 361 2.72 14.48 8.41
CA LYS A 361 2.77 15.24 9.66
C LYS A 361 3.57 16.55 9.55
N HIS A 362 4.59 16.57 8.70
CA HIS A 362 5.53 17.69 8.54
C HIS A 362 5.56 18.27 7.12
N ALA A 363 4.53 17.98 6.31
CA ALA A 363 4.59 18.22 4.86
C ALA A 363 4.84 19.69 4.57
N PHE A 364 4.10 20.58 5.24
CA PHE A 364 4.26 22.03 5.07
C PHE A 364 5.68 22.50 5.41
N GLU A 365 6.22 22.10 6.56
CA GLU A 365 7.56 22.51 7.03
C GLU A 365 8.67 22.05 6.07
N LEU A 366 8.58 20.80 5.59
CA LEU A 366 9.56 20.21 4.67
C LEU A 366 9.53 20.80 3.26
N ILE A 367 8.36 21.25 2.84
CA ILE A 367 8.09 21.78 1.51
C ILE A 367 8.44 23.27 1.42
N ASP A 368 8.27 24.00 2.51
CA ASP A 368 8.53 25.43 2.61
C ASP A 368 10.00 25.75 2.89
N SER A 369 10.74 24.84 3.54
CA SER A 369 12.17 25.03 3.87
C SER A 369 13.12 25.07 2.67
N GLY A 370 12.64 24.70 1.48
CA GLY A 370 13.44 24.71 0.25
C GLY A 370 14.44 23.55 0.14
N PRO A 371 15.09 23.39 -1.02
CA PRO A 371 15.88 22.20 -1.35
C PRO A 371 17.12 21.99 -0.47
N ASP A 372 17.72 23.07 0.05
CA ASP A 372 18.98 22.99 0.82
C ASP A 372 18.74 22.49 2.26
N LEU A 373 17.67 22.98 2.91
CA LEU A 373 17.34 22.62 4.31
C LEU A 373 16.47 21.36 4.41
N CYS A 374 15.68 21.05 3.37
CA CYS A 374 14.77 19.90 3.37
C CYS A 374 15.48 18.58 3.73
N ASN A 375 16.69 18.34 3.18
CA ASN A 375 17.46 17.14 3.50
C ASN A 375 17.86 17.06 4.98
N GLN A 376 18.26 18.18 5.58
CA GLN A 376 18.67 18.23 6.97
C GLN A 376 17.48 17.96 7.88
N GLN A 377 16.34 18.61 7.60
CA GLN A 377 15.11 18.41 8.35
C GLN A 377 14.61 16.96 8.25
N VAL A 378 14.64 16.33 7.07
CA VAL A 378 14.23 14.92 6.95
C VAL A 378 15.12 14.02 7.80
N VAL A 379 16.44 14.24 7.79
CA VAL A 379 17.37 13.45 8.63
C VAL A 379 17.05 13.63 10.11
N GLU A 380 16.84 14.87 10.57
CA GLU A 380 16.48 15.16 11.96
C GLU A 380 15.14 14.54 12.36
N LEU A 381 14.12 14.61 11.49
CA LEU A 381 12.80 14.03 11.73
C LEU A 381 12.86 12.51 11.82
N VAL A 382 13.55 11.85 10.87
CA VAL A 382 13.70 10.39 10.87
C VAL A 382 14.46 9.93 12.11
N GLU A 383 15.52 10.64 12.51
CA GLU A 383 16.27 10.32 13.72
C GLU A 383 15.45 10.52 14.99
N LYS A 384 14.67 11.61 15.07
CA LYS A 384 13.77 11.87 16.20
C LYS A 384 12.71 10.77 16.34
N GLU A 385 12.11 10.35 15.23
CA GLU A 385 11.14 9.25 15.20
C GLU A 385 11.80 7.93 15.60
N ARG A 386 13.03 7.65 15.15
CA ARG A 386 13.83 6.48 15.52
C ARG A 386 14.06 6.40 17.02
N VAL A 387 14.52 7.51 17.62
CA VAL A 387 14.77 7.61 19.07
C VAL A 387 13.47 7.45 19.86
N TYR A 388 12.39 8.07 19.40
CA TYR A 388 11.07 7.95 20.04
C TYR A 388 10.56 6.50 20.08
N ARG A 389 10.73 5.75 18.99
CA ARG A 389 10.38 4.32 18.92
C ARG A 389 11.26 3.46 19.82
N ALA A 390 12.57 3.72 19.82
CA ALA A 390 13.51 3.01 20.68
C ALA A 390 13.19 3.19 22.18
N GLN A 391 12.80 4.41 22.59
CA GLN A 391 12.38 4.69 23.98
C GLN A 391 11.13 3.91 24.40
N ARG A 392 10.29 3.49 23.45
CA ARG A 392 9.09 2.68 23.69
C ARG A 392 9.33 1.17 23.53
N GLY A 393 10.59 0.78 23.34
CA GLY A 393 10.95 -0.62 23.18
C GLY A 393 10.52 -1.24 21.86
N GLU A 394 10.26 -0.41 20.82
CA GLU A 394 10.06 -0.85 19.45
C GLU A 394 11.42 -1.03 18.74
N TYR A 395 11.54 -2.07 17.91
CA TYR A 395 12.78 -2.35 17.17
C TYR A 395 13.07 -1.26 16.12
N SER A 396 14.22 -0.59 16.26
CA SER A 396 14.61 0.52 15.39
C SER A 396 16.10 0.42 15.02
N PRO A 397 16.44 -0.31 13.94
CA PRO A 397 17.83 -0.53 13.56
C PRO A 397 18.52 0.79 13.19
N GLN A 398 19.79 0.93 13.57
CA GLN A 398 20.60 2.10 13.21
C GLN A 398 20.82 2.12 11.68
N VAL A 399 20.27 3.12 11.00
CA VAL A 399 20.70 3.45 9.65
C VAL A 399 21.90 4.36 9.78
N THR A 400 23.10 3.85 9.57
CA THR A 400 24.33 4.65 9.59
C THR A 400 24.32 5.62 8.41
N ILE A 401 23.76 6.81 8.62
CA ILE A 401 23.90 7.93 7.69
C ILE A 401 25.30 8.50 7.93
N LYS A 402 26.22 8.30 6.98
CA LYS A 402 27.54 8.93 7.01
C LYS A 402 27.36 10.45 6.94
N LEU A 403 27.35 11.10 8.10
CA LEU A 403 27.50 12.55 8.19
C LEU A 403 28.95 12.85 7.80
N HIS A 404 29.17 13.41 6.62
CA HIS A 404 30.51 13.81 6.22
C HIS A 404 30.92 15.06 7.02
N GLN A 405 31.83 14.83 7.97
CA GLN A 405 32.51 15.84 8.78
C GLN A 405 32.93 17.04 7.94
N LYS A 406 32.55 18.23 8.40
CA LYS A 406 33.23 19.48 8.03
C LYS A 406 34.68 19.35 8.48
N PHE A 407 35.61 19.41 7.53
CA PHE A 407 37.03 19.60 7.83
C PHE A 407 37.18 20.95 8.54
N SER A 408 37.51 20.89 9.83
CA SER A 408 38.13 22.01 10.54
C SER A 408 39.57 21.59 10.82
N GLY A 409 40.51 22.28 10.19
CA GLY A 409 41.93 22.09 10.47
C GLY A 409 42.27 22.64 11.85
N ASN A 410 43.16 21.97 12.58
CA ASN A 410 44.46 22.55 12.92
C ASN A 410 45.39 21.51 13.56
N ASN A 411 46.68 21.84 13.50
CA ASN A 411 47.83 21.10 14.00
C ASN A 411 47.90 20.96 15.53
N HIS A 412 48.71 19.97 15.94
CA HIS A 412 49.46 19.81 17.20
C HIS A 412 48.91 18.93 18.36
N SER A 413 49.50 17.72 18.42
CA SER A 413 50.22 17.06 19.53
C SER A 413 49.52 16.71 20.86
N ASN A 414 49.49 15.39 21.10
CA ASN A 414 49.76 14.62 22.33
C ASN A 414 49.26 15.16 23.69
N ILE A 415 48.50 14.34 24.41
CA ILE A 415 48.91 13.73 25.70
C ILE A 415 47.94 12.59 26.06
N ASN A 416 48.51 11.63 26.78
CA ASN A 416 48.10 10.26 27.07
C ASN A 416 46.74 10.05 27.78
N GLY A 417 46.15 8.90 27.44
CA GLY A 417 45.57 7.88 28.31
C GLY A 417 44.86 8.28 29.60
N GLU A 418 43.58 7.93 29.72
CA GLU A 418 43.13 6.85 30.61
C GLU A 418 41.65 6.55 30.37
N SER A 419 41.32 5.28 30.56
CA SER A 419 39.99 4.71 30.44
C SER A 419 39.26 4.74 31.80
N ILE A 420 37.93 4.60 31.73
CA ILE A 420 37.02 4.04 32.75
C ILE A 420 36.14 5.04 33.55
N ASN A 421 34.82 4.75 33.46
CA ASN A 421 33.72 4.94 34.43
C ASN A 421 32.78 6.18 34.41
N SER A 422 31.54 5.89 33.94
CA SER A 422 30.30 5.78 34.74
C SER A 422 29.69 7.02 35.45
N CYS A 423 28.38 7.20 35.17
CA CYS A 423 27.34 7.95 35.89
C CYS A 423 27.47 9.49 35.82
N GLN A 424 26.41 10.28 35.65
CA GLN A 424 25.31 10.34 36.59
C GLN A 424 24.07 11.06 36.01
N LEU A 425 22.93 10.43 36.28
CA LEU A 425 21.57 10.93 36.18
C LEU A 425 21.42 12.27 36.93
N MET A 426 20.83 13.28 36.30
CA MET A 426 20.20 14.41 36.99
C MET A 426 18.79 14.57 36.43
N GLY A 427 17.83 14.07 37.21
CA GLY A 427 16.41 14.17 36.92
C GLY A 427 15.93 15.62 37.01
N SER A 428 15.05 15.98 36.09
CA SER A 428 14.11 17.08 36.29
C SER A 428 12.73 16.55 35.95
N LYS A 429 11.96 16.28 37.00
CA LYS A 429 10.55 15.91 36.96
C LYS A 429 9.77 17.02 36.25
N ILE A 430 9.20 16.72 35.08
CA ILE A 430 8.09 17.51 34.54
C ILE A 430 6.86 16.61 34.61
N PHE A 431 6.05 16.87 35.63
CA PHE A 431 4.67 16.37 35.73
C PHE A 431 3.81 17.17 34.76
N ILE A 432 3.22 16.52 33.76
CA ILE A 432 2.03 17.02 33.07
C ILE A 432 1.03 15.86 33.02
N ASN A 433 -0.11 16.06 33.67
CA ASN A 433 -1.23 15.12 33.76
C ASN A 433 -1.74 14.70 32.37
N PRO A 434 -2.14 13.42 32.18
CA PRO A 434 -2.85 12.98 30.99
C PRO A 434 -4.34 13.35 31.16
N MET A 435 -4.79 14.41 30.50
CA MET A 435 -6.22 14.68 30.39
C MET A 435 -6.75 14.04 29.11
N ILE A 436 -7.49 12.96 29.35
CA ILE A 436 -8.50 12.29 28.54
C ILE A 436 -9.01 13.11 27.35
N THR A 437 -8.79 12.58 26.14
CA THR A 437 -9.77 12.66 25.04
C THR A 437 -10.02 11.24 24.53
N THR A 438 -11.02 10.62 25.12
CA THR A 438 -11.76 9.48 24.61
C THR A 438 -12.50 9.87 23.32
N SER A 439 -12.18 9.20 22.22
CA SER A 439 -13.16 8.86 21.17
C SER A 439 -12.59 7.76 20.26
N SER A 440 -12.83 6.51 20.68
CA SER A 440 -13.02 5.30 19.86
C SER A 440 -12.23 5.20 18.54
N ASP A 441 -11.00 4.70 18.65
CA ASP A 441 -10.25 4.12 17.54
C ASP A 441 -9.89 2.69 18.00
N GLU A 442 -10.85 1.75 17.94
CA GLU A 442 -10.59 0.36 18.34
C GLU A 442 -9.69 -0.32 17.31
N LYS A 443 -8.38 -0.09 17.44
CA LYS A 443 -7.37 -1.01 16.92
C LYS A 443 -7.43 -2.26 17.79
N HIS A 444 -8.17 -3.28 17.40
CA HIS A 444 -8.16 -4.57 18.09
C HIS A 444 -6.70 -5.09 18.13
N PRO A 445 -6.07 -5.20 19.32
CA PRO A 445 -4.65 -5.50 19.44
C PRO A 445 -4.31 -6.99 19.18
N ILE A 446 -5.34 -7.83 19.01
CA ILE A 446 -5.28 -9.28 18.92
C ILE A 446 -6.28 -9.79 17.89
N PHE A 447 -5.87 -10.81 17.15
CA PHE A 447 -6.71 -11.50 16.18
C PHE A 447 -6.91 -12.95 16.59
N TRP A 448 -8.10 -13.29 17.09
CA TRP A 448 -8.51 -14.67 17.35
C TRP A 448 -8.85 -15.37 16.04
N LEU A 449 -8.30 -16.56 15.82
CA LEU A 449 -8.46 -17.32 14.59
C LEU A 449 -9.72 -18.21 14.67
N GLY A 450 -10.89 -17.59 14.55
CA GLY A 450 -12.18 -18.27 14.66
C GLY A 450 -12.36 -18.98 16.01
N SER A 451 -12.77 -20.24 16.00
CA SER A 451 -13.01 -21.07 17.20
C SER A 451 -11.79 -21.91 17.63
N THR A 452 -10.60 -21.64 17.11
CA THR A 452 -9.42 -22.52 17.26
C THR A 452 -8.66 -22.35 18.59
N ASN A 453 -9.15 -21.49 19.50
CA ASN A 453 -8.45 -21.06 20.73
C ASN A 453 -7.03 -20.52 20.48
N LEU A 454 -6.73 -20.11 19.23
CA LEU A 454 -5.45 -19.57 18.80
C LEU A 454 -5.61 -18.09 18.47
N ALA A 455 -4.69 -17.27 18.97
CA ALA A 455 -4.65 -15.83 18.72
C ALA A 455 -3.29 -15.36 18.18
N VAL A 456 -3.30 -14.27 17.43
CA VAL A 456 -2.10 -13.59 16.92
C VAL A 456 -2.05 -12.15 17.40
N ALA A 457 -0.87 -11.70 17.87
CA ALA A 457 -0.63 -10.31 18.23
C ALA A 457 0.82 -9.87 17.98
N ALA A 458 1.05 -8.56 18.03
CA ALA A 458 2.39 -7.98 18.13
C ALA A 458 2.93 -8.13 19.56
N THR A 459 4.24 -8.37 19.71
CA THR A 459 4.88 -8.53 21.04
C THR A 459 4.65 -7.33 21.96
N LEU A 460 4.50 -6.12 21.41
CA LEU A 460 4.21 -4.90 22.18
C LEU A 460 2.88 -4.97 22.95
N HIS A 461 1.89 -5.70 22.43
CA HIS A 461 0.54 -5.78 23.01
C HIS A 461 0.35 -6.99 23.93
N VAL A 462 1.39 -7.80 24.18
CA VAL A 462 1.31 -8.98 25.05
C VAL A 462 0.97 -8.61 26.51
N PRO A 463 1.55 -7.56 27.13
CA PRO A 463 1.27 -7.22 28.53
C PRO A 463 -0.20 -6.88 28.81
N ASP A 464 -0.90 -6.31 27.84
CA ASP A 464 -2.28 -5.85 27.99
C ASP A 464 -3.30 -7.00 28.00
N VAL A 465 -2.85 -8.24 27.77
CA VAL A 465 -3.74 -9.38 27.46
C VAL A 465 -3.31 -10.66 28.16
N LEU A 466 -2.43 -10.57 29.15
CA LEU A 466 -2.02 -11.74 29.93
C LEU A 466 -3.19 -12.38 30.68
N ASP A 467 -4.25 -11.63 30.97
CA ASP A 467 -5.41 -12.09 31.74
C ASP A 467 -6.41 -12.95 30.91
N ASP A 468 -6.40 -12.83 29.58
CA ASP A 468 -7.34 -13.55 28.69
C ASP A 468 -6.74 -14.80 28.02
N VAL A 469 -5.45 -15.09 28.27
CA VAL A 469 -4.69 -16.16 27.60
C VAL A 469 -4.04 -17.11 28.61
N ASP A 470 -4.10 -18.41 28.34
CA ASP A 470 -3.57 -19.44 29.23
C ASP A 470 -2.10 -19.77 28.95
N CYS A 471 -1.64 -19.52 27.71
CA CYS A 471 -0.24 -19.71 27.32
C CYS A 471 0.20 -18.79 26.17
N VAL A 472 1.49 -18.47 26.14
CA VAL A 472 2.09 -17.56 25.16
C VAL A 472 3.29 -18.21 24.48
N LEU A 473 3.27 -18.18 23.14
CA LEU A 473 4.36 -18.57 22.26
C LEU A 473 5.00 -17.30 21.67
N ASN A 474 6.14 -16.90 22.20
CA ASN A 474 6.85 -15.69 21.76
C ASN A 474 7.91 -16.04 20.71
N CYS A 475 7.71 -15.58 19.49
CA CYS A 475 8.59 -15.79 18.35
C CYS A 475 9.57 -14.63 18.08
N ASN A 476 9.69 -13.67 19.00
CA ASN A 476 10.56 -12.52 18.82
C ASN A 476 12.04 -12.87 19.03
N SER A 477 12.95 -12.22 18.30
CA SER A 477 14.40 -12.44 18.42
C SER A 477 14.96 -12.00 19.78
N GLU A 478 14.37 -10.95 20.38
CA GLU A 478 14.79 -10.41 21.67
C GLU A 478 14.06 -11.09 22.85
N PHE A 479 14.82 -11.51 23.86
CA PHE A 479 14.28 -12.07 25.10
C PHE A 479 13.70 -10.95 25.99
N LYS A 480 12.38 -10.88 26.11
CA LYS A 480 11.70 -10.17 27.20
C LYS A 480 10.91 -11.20 28.00
N SER A 481 11.32 -11.48 29.23
CA SER A 481 10.55 -12.39 30.09
C SER A 481 9.24 -11.74 30.48
N CYS A 482 8.13 -12.40 30.18
CA CYS A 482 6.84 -12.11 30.82
C CYS A 482 6.68 -13.10 31.98
N CYS A 483 6.36 -12.61 33.17
CA CYS A 483 6.13 -13.45 34.35
C CYS A 483 4.75 -14.11 34.25
N LEU A 484 4.67 -15.26 33.58
CA LEU A 484 3.48 -16.13 33.61
C LEU A 484 3.60 -17.13 34.78
N PRO A 485 2.46 -17.58 35.36
CA PRO A 485 2.43 -18.32 36.62
C PRO A 485 2.99 -19.76 36.56
N SER A 486 3.39 -20.30 35.39
CA SER A 486 4.03 -21.62 35.28
C SER A 486 5.02 -21.73 34.11
N ALA A 487 6.09 -22.52 34.27
CA ALA A 487 7.07 -22.77 33.21
C ALA A 487 6.46 -23.44 31.95
N ASP A 488 5.32 -24.12 32.10
CA ASP A 488 4.59 -24.78 31.00
C ASP A 488 3.68 -23.83 30.19
N SER A 489 3.53 -22.57 30.62
CA SER A 489 2.64 -21.58 30.01
C SER A 489 3.35 -20.59 29.07
N TYR A 490 4.69 -20.62 28.99
CA TYR A 490 5.45 -19.70 28.16
C TYR A 490 6.55 -20.42 27.39
N LEU A 491 6.57 -20.25 26.07
CA LEU A 491 7.67 -20.71 25.23
C LEU A 491 8.21 -19.53 24.41
N HIS A 492 9.51 -19.26 24.58
CA HIS A 492 10.23 -18.29 23.75
C HIS A 492 11.07 -19.03 22.72
N LEU A 493 10.82 -18.71 21.45
CA LEU A 493 11.58 -19.18 20.30
C LEU A 493 12.21 -17.96 19.62
N PRO A 494 13.52 -17.73 19.77
CA PRO A 494 14.20 -16.61 19.13
C PRO A 494 14.31 -16.85 17.62
N ILE A 495 13.24 -16.52 16.89
CA ILE A 495 13.19 -16.68 15.44
C ILE A 495 13.70 -15.38 14.80
N ALA A 496 14.85 -15.48 14.16
CA ALA A 496 15.44 -14.39 13.41
C ALA A 496 14.66 -14.15 12.11
N THR A 497 14.78 -12.94 11.56
CA THR A 497 14.13 -12.63 10.29
C THR A 497 14.78 -13.42 9.15
N SER A 498 14.03 -13.71 8.08
CA SER A 498 14.56 -14.46 6.93
C SER A 498 15.74 -13.79 6.19
N LYS A 499 16.00 -12.51 6.49
CA LYS A 499 17.18 -11.76 6.01
C LYS A 499 18.45 -12.09 6.80
N GLU A 500 18.32 -12.44 8.08
CA GLU A 500 19.43 -12.71 9.00
C GLU A 500 19.76 -14.20 9.05
N ASP A 501 18.74 -15.05 9.16
CA ASP A 501 18.90 -16.50 9.09
C ASP A 501 17.73 -17.13 8.31
N ARG A 502 18.08 -17.76 7.18
CA ARG A 502 17.12 -18.36 6.24
C ARG A 502 16.52 -19.67 6.73
N LEU A 503 17.04 -20.24 7.83
CA LEU A 503 16.58 -21.52 8.39
C LEU A 503 16.06 -21.40 9.84
N SER A 504 16.14 -20.21 10.45
CA SER A 504 15.74 -20.00 11.84
C SER A 504 14.29 -20.41 12.10
N LEU A 505 13.36 -20.06 11.20
CA LEU A 505 11.96 -20.42 11.35
C LEU A 505 11.76 -21.94 11.26
N ILE A 506 12.25 -22.60 10.20
CA ILE A 506 12.05 -24.05 10.01
C ILE A 506 12.61 -24.89 11.17
N ASN A 507 13.73 -24.46 11.77
CA ASN A 507 14.35 -25.15 12.90
C ASN A 507 13.55 -25.04 14.21
N ASN A 508 12.78 -23.95 14.37
CA ASN A 508 11.97 -23.71 15.57
C ASN A 508 10.51 -24.22 15.45
N LEU A 509 10.01 -24.49 14.24
CA LEU A 509 8.66 -25.01 14.02
C LEU A 509 8.32 -26.32 14.76
N PRO A 510 9.23 -27.32 14.88
CA PRO A 510 8.93 -28.53 15.65
C PRO A 510 8.56 -28.23 17.10
N ALA A 511 9.36 -27.39 17.78
CA ALA A 511 9.11 -27.00 19.18
C ALA A 511 7.81 -26.20 19.33
N ALA A 512 7.53 -25.30 18.39
CA ALA A 512 6.28 -24.55 18.36
C ALA A 512 5.05 -25.46 18.25
N VAL A 513 5.09 -26.45 17.36
CA VAL A 513 3.95 -27.37 17.13
C VAL A 513 3.76 -28.34 18.30
N GLU A 514 4.84 -28.84 18.91
CA GLU A 514 4.74 -29.68 20.12
C GLU A 514 4.15 -28.91 21.31
N PHE A 515 4.61 -27.68 21.54
CA PHE A 515 4.05 -26.80 22.57
C PHE A 515 2.57 -26.49 22.35
N ALA A 516 2.19 -26.21 21.09
CA ALA A 516 0.81 -26.02 20.69
C ALA A 516 -0.03 -27.26 20.95
N LYS A 517 0.47 -28.44 20.58
CA LYS A 517 -0.23 -29.72 20.78
C LYS A 517 -0.49 -30.01 22.25
N LEU A 518 0.49 -29.76 23.13
CA LEU A 518 0.36 -29.98 24.57
C LEU A 518 -0.70 -29.05 25.20
N ASN A 519 -0.72 -27.78 24.82
CA ASN A 519 -1.62 -26.80 25.43
C ASN A 519 -3.04 -26.84 24.83
N LEU A 520 -3.17 -26.95 23.50
CA LEU A 520 -4.47 -26.99 22.83
C LEU A 520 -5.24 -28.29 23.14
N SER A 521 -4.55 -29.42 23.34
CA SER A 521 -5.21 -30.66 23.80
C SER A 521 -5.81 -30.56 25.19
N ARG A 522 -5.35 -29.59 26.01
CA ARG A 522 -5.93 -29.26 27.32
C ARG A 522 -7.01 -28.19 27.25
N GLY A 523 -7.41 -27.76 26.05
CA GLY A 523 -8.41 -26.72 25.84
C GLY A 523 -7.96 -25.30 26.17
N LYS A 524 -6.64 -25.09 26.36
CA LYS A 524 -6.08 -23.78 26.73
C LYS A 524 -6.11 -22.79 25.55
N LYS A 525 -6.33 -21.52 25.87
CA LYS A 525 -6.21 -20.38 24.95
C LYS A 525 -4.76 -19.98 24.76
N MET A 526 -4.28 -20.03 23.52
CA MET A 526 -2.89 -19.79 23.18
C MET A 526 -2.69 -18.53 22.32
N LEU A 527 -1.75 -17.68 22.73
CA LEU A 527 -1.33 -16.50 21.97
C LEU A 527 0.01 -16.74 21.28
N VAL A 528 0.10 -16.45 19.99
CA VAL A 528 1.35 -16.47 19.22
C VAL A 528 1.72 -15.04 18.85
N CYS A 529 2.90 -14.58 19.26
CA CYS A 529 3.33 -13.20 19.00
C CYS A 529 4.70 -13.13 18.34
N CYS A 530 4.89 -12.11 17.50
CA CYS A 530 6.21 -11.69 16.99
C CYS A 530 6.29 -10.16 16.99
N HIS A 531 7.44 -9.60 16.61
CA HIS A 531 7.69 -8.15 16.69
C HIS A 531 6.53 -7.27 16.18
N ASN A 532 5.98 -7.56 14.99
CA ASN A 532 4.88 -6.81 14.38
C ASN A 532 3.54 -7.58 14.34
N GLY A 533 3.54 -8.89 14.58
CA GLY A 533 2.34 -9.72 14.47
C GLY A 533 1.89 -10.06 13.05
N GLU A 534 2.69 -9.73 12.01
CA GLU A 534 2.24 -9.78 10.60
C GLU A 534 2.90 -10.89 9.78
N ASP A 535 4.10 -11.36 10.15
CA ASP A 535 4.88 -12.31 9.34
C ASP A 535 5.18 -13.64 10.06
N ILE A 536 6.09 -13.61 11.03
CA ILE A 536 6.59 -14.83 11.70
C ILE A 536 5.48 -15.52 12.51
N SER A 537 4.73 -14.76 13.32
CA SER A 537 3.61 -15.30 14.11
C SER A 537 2.55 -15.94 13.21
N ILE A 538 2.22 -15.30 12.08
CA ILE A 538 1.30 -15.84 11.08
C ILE A 538 1.81 -17.16 10.50
N CYS A 539 3.11 -17.25 10.20
CA CYS A 539 3.72 -18.47 9.68
C CYS A 539 3.75 -19.60 10.72
N VAL A 540 3.94 -19.28 12.00
CA VAL A 540 3.87 -20.26 13.10
C VAL A 540 2.43 -20.74 13.32
N CYS A 541 1.45 -19.82 13.33
CA CYS A 541 0.03 -20.19 13.36
C CYS A 541 -0.37 -21.05 12.17
N LEU A 542 0.14 -20.73 10.98
CA LEU A 542 -0.06 -21.53 9.78
C LEU A 542 0.49 -22.95 9.96
N ALA A 543 1.68 -23.13 10.53
CA ALA A 543 2.23 -24.46 10.80
C ALA A 543 1.43 -25.25 11.85
N ILE A 544 0.90 -24.56 12.87
CA ILE A 544 0.07 -25.14 13.94
C ILE A 544 -1.29 -25.59 13.38
N LEU A 545 -2.02 -24.69 12.70
CA LEU A 545 -3.28 -25.01 12.03
C LEU A 545 -3.05 -26.12 11.00
N SER A 546 -2.06 -25.94 10.12
CA SER A 546 -1.21 -26.94 9.45
C SER A 546 -1.30 -28.37 9.97
N SER A 547 -0.86 -28.54 11.22
CA SER A 547 -0.45 -29.82 11.76
C SER A 547 -1.48 -30.45 12.71
N LEU A 548 -2.37 -29.65 13.30
CA LEU A 548 -3.17 -30.05 14.47
C LEU A 548 -4.68 -29.84 14.32
N PHE A 549 -5.12 -29.27 13.19
CA PHE A 549 -6.51 -28.98 12.92
C PHE A 549 -6.96 -29.62 11.60
N ASP A 550 -8.23 -30.00 11.58
CA ASP A 550 -8.92 -30.50 10.39
C ASP A 550 -9.31 -29.37 9.41
N GLU A 551 -9.91 -29.74 8.28
CA GLU A 551 -10.41 -28.80 7.26
C GLU A 551 -11.51 -27.85 7.80
N GLY A 552 -12.22 -28.28 8.84
CA GLY A 552 -13.29 -27.52 9.49
C GLY A 552 -12.80 -26.54 10.56
N GLY A 553 -11.49 -26.55 10.89
CA GLY A 553 -10.92 -25.73 11.95
C GLY A 553 -11.15 -26.29 13.36
N SER A 554 -11.45 -27.59 13.50
CA SER A 554 -11.54 -28.29 14.79
C SER A 554 -10.20 -28.93 15.15
N PHE A 555 -9.82 -28.84 16.43
CA PHE A 555 -8.60 -29.47 16.93
C PHE A 555 -8.76 -30.98 16.95
N ASP A 556 -7.95 -31.69 16.17
CA ASP A 556 -8.00 -33.14 16.05
C ASP A 556 -6.68 -33.83 16.49
N GLY A 557 -5.70 -33.02 16.92
CA GLY A 557 -4.38 -33.49 17.36
C GLY A 557 -3.48 -33.97 16.22
N GLY A 558 -3.84 -33.69 14.97
CA GLY A 558 -3.08 -34.05 13.76
C GLY A 558 -3.52 -35.37 13.11
N LYS A 559 -4.73 -35.86 13.39
CA LYS A 559 -5.29 -37.08 12.77
C LYS A 559 -5.55 -36.87 11.27
N SER A 560 -6.21 -35.79 10.90
CA SER A 560 -6.46 -35.37 9.52
C SER A 560 -5.16 -35.08 8.78
N PHE A 561 -4.16 -34.50 9.45
CA PHE A 561 -2.84 -34.28 8.83
C PHE A 561 -2.19 -35.58 8.32
N MET A 562 -2.47 -36.73 8.96
CA MET A 562 -1.95 -38.04 8.51
C MET A 562 -2.51 -38.48 7.15
N TYR A 563 -3.74 -38.06 6.83
CA TYR A 563 -4.44 -38.44 5.60
C TYR A 563 -4.42 -37.32 4.54
N THR A 564 -4.10 -36.09 4.94
CA THR A 564 -4.03 -34.93 4.05
C THR A 564 -2.65 -34.79 3.42
N ASN A 565 -2.57 -34.87 2.09
CA ASN A 565 -1.34 -34.51 1.39
C ASN A 565 -1.16 -32.98 1.38
N MET A 566 -0.16 -32.46 2.08
CA MET A 566 0.11 -31.03 2.15
C MET A 566 0.60 -30.48 0.80
N THR A 567 -0.34 -29.98 0.00
CA THR A 567 -0.04 -29.30 -1.27
C THR A 567 0.17 -27.80 -1.05
N LYS A 568 0.79 -27.12 -2.02
CA LYS A 568 0.89 -25.65 -2.03
C LYS A 568 -0.47 -24.98 -1.95
N TRP A 569 -1.49 -25.66 -2.44
CA TRP A 569 -2.87 -25.18 -2.48
C TRP A 569 -3.51 -25.26 -1.10
N GLU A 570 -3.32 -26.38 -0.40
CA GLU A 570 -3.81 -26.58 0.97
C GLU A 570 -3.20 -25.58 1.95
N MET A 571 -1.89 -25.33 1.82
CA MET A 571 -1.20 -24.31 2.59
C MET A 571 -1.77 -22.89 2.33
N ARG A 572 -2.15 -22.59 1.09
CA ARG A 572 -2.76 -21.29 0.73
C ARG A 572 -4.16 -21.15 1.31
N ARG A 573 -4.98 -22.21 1.26
CA ARG A 573 -6.32 -22.21 1.85
C ARG A 573 -6.28 -21.88 3.34
N ARG A 574 -5.37 -22.51 4.10
CA ARG A 574 -5.18 -22.23 5.53
C ARG A 574 -4.64 -20.81 5.80
N LEU A 575 -3.80 -20.28 4.92
CA LEU A 575 -3.36 -18.88 5.03
C LEU A 575 -4.53 -17.90 4.80
N VAL A 576 -5.41 -18.17 3.82
CA VAL A 576 -6.61 -17.36 3.58
C VAL A 576 -7.52 -17.35 4.82
N LEU A 577 -7.68 -18.49 5.49
CA LEU A 577 -8.42 -18.56 6.76
C LEU A 577 -7.80 -17.65 7.83
N ILE A 578 -6.48 -17.64 7.98
CA ILE A 578 -5.81 -16.74 8.93
C ILE A 578 -6.05 -15.28 8.54
N CYS A 579 -5.88 -14.93 7.27
CA CYS A 579 -6.07 -13.55 6.77
C CYS A 579 -7.53 -13.06 6.88
N LYS A 580 -8.53 -13.97 6.94
CA LYS A 580 -9.92 -13.61 7.23
C LYS A 580 -10.06 -12.94 8.60
N PHE A 581 -9.26 -13.37 9.58
CA PHE A 581 -9.30 -12.85 10.95
C PHE A 581 -8.19 -11.82 11.23
N ALA A 582 -6.96 -12.12 10.81
CA ALA A 582 -5.81 -11.24 10.97
C ALA A 582 -5.61 -10.38 9.70
N ILE A 583 -6.26 -9.22 9.66
CA ILE A 583 -6.30 -8.33 8.48
C ILE A 583 -4.90 -7.82 8.10
N ASN A 584 -4.01 -7.68 9.08
CA ASN A 584 -2.63 -7.21 8.87
C ASN A 584 -1.65 -8.35 8.51
N ALA A 585 -2.14 -9.59 8.32
CA ALA A 585 -1.28 -10.72 7.99
C ALA A 585 -0.56 -10.51 6.64
N HIS A 586 0.76 -10.42 6.69
CA HIS A 586 1.63 -10.22 5.53
C HIS A 586 2.89 -11.12 5.62
N PRO A 587 2.73 -12.45 5.56
CA PRO A 587 3.87 -13.35 5.65
C PRO A 587 4.78 -13.27 4.43
N SER A 588 6.08 -13.28 4.67
CA SER A 588 7.08 -13.21 3.60
C SER A 588 7.14 -14.52 2.82
N ARG A 589 7.39 -14.43 1.50
CA ARG A 589 7.51 -15.61 0.63
C ARG A 589 8.60 -16.59 1.10
N GLY A 590 9.66 -16.07 1.73
CA GLY A 590 10.74 -16.87 2.32
C GLY A 590 10.25 -17.73 3.48
N ASN A 591 9.48 -17.13 4.40
CA ASN A 591 8.92 -17.84 5.56
C ASN A 591 7.85 -18.85 5.15
N LEU A 592 6.98 -18.50 4.19
CA LEU A 592 6.01 -19.46 3.64
C LEU A 592 6.69 -20.69 3.01
N ARG A 593 7.82 -20.51 2.32
CA ARG A 593 8.59 -21.66 1.78
C ARG A 593 9.15 -22.55 2.88
N GLN A 594 9.59 -21.96 4.00
CA GLN A 594 10.10 -22.72 5.15
C GLN A 594 8.99 -23.54 5.82
N VAL A 595 7.82 -22.93 6.05
CA VAL A 595 6.64 -23.64 6.60
C VAL A 595 6.20 -24.76 5.66
N PHE A 596 6.16 -24.52 4.35
CA PHE A 596 5.83 -25.56 3.37
C PHE A 596 6.83 -26.72 3.45
N GLY A 597 8.13 -26.42 3.46
CA GLY A 597 9.19 -27.42 3.57
C GLY A 597 9.10 -28.23 4.88
N PHE A 598 8.75 -27.60 5.99
CA PHE A 598 8.51 -28.28 7.26
C PHE A 598 7.34 -29.26 7.17
N LEU A 599 6.18 -28.80 6.69
CA LEU A 599 4.98 -29.64 6.60
C LEU A 599 5.16 -30.80 5.62
N SER A 600 5.81 -30.57 4.47
CA SER A 600 6.10 -31.63 3.50
C SER A 600 7.03 -32.71 4.08
N ARG A 601 8.12 -32.32 4.75
CA ARG A 601 9.04 -33.27 5.41
C ARG A 601 8.37 -34.06 6.52
N LYS A 602 7.51 -33.40 7.31
CA LYS A 602 6.75 -34.06 8.37
C LYS A 602 5.82 -35.12 7.77
N ASN A 603 5.13 -34.82 6.68
CA ASN A 603 4.29 -35.80 5.98
C ASN A 603 5.11 -37.00 5.49
N GLU A 604 6.24 -36.77 4.82
CA GLU A 604 7.16 -37.83 4.35
C GLU A 604 7.70 -38.71 5.49
N SER A 605 8.03 -38.12 6.64
CA SER A 605 8.52 -38.87 7.82
C SER A 605 7.44 -39.77 8.46
N LEU A 606 6.16 -39.40 8.30
CA LEU A 606 5.03 -40.17 8.83
C LEU A 606 4.65 -41.33 7.90
N PHE A 607 4.79 -41.14 6.57
CA PHE A 607 4.63 -42.23 5.60
C PHE A 607 5.73 -43.30 5.69
N THR A 608 6.93 -42.93 6.12
CA THR A 608 8.06 -43.87 6.32
C THR A 608 8.05 -44.58 7.67
N ALA A 609 7.29 -44.08 8.66
CA ALA A 609 7.16 -44.67 10.00
C ALA A 609 5.96 -45.63 10.16
N ALA A 610 5.13 -45.82 9.13
CA ALA A 610 4.05 -46.81 9.16
C ALA A 610 4.65 -48.24 9.09
N PRO A 611 4.40 -49.13 10.08
CA PRO A 611 4.94 -50.49 10.03
C PRO A 611 4.31 -51.25 8.87
N ALA A 612 5.16 -51.95 8.11
CA ALA A 612 4.75 -52.92 7.10
C ALA A 612 3.94 -54.04 7.77
N VAL A 613 2.62 -53.87 7.81
CA VAL A 613 1.67 -54.95 8.14
C VAL A 613 0.95 -55.32 6.86
N HIS A 614 1.55 -56.23 6.10
CA HIS A 614 0.89 -57.41 5.52
C HIS A 614 1.88 -58.16 4.61
N GLY A 615 2.16 -59.41 4.98
CA GLY A 615 3.02 -60.32 4.22
C GLY A 615 3.39 -61.57 4.99
N ALA A 616 2.39 -62.29 5.53
CA ALA A 616 2.44 -63.74 5.78
C ALA A 616 1.00 -64.28 5.74
#